data_AF-T1CKN6-F1
#
_entry.id   AF-T1CKN6-F1
#
_cell.length_a   1.000
_cell.length_b   1.000
_cell.length_c   1.000
_cell.angle_alpha   90.00
_cell.angle_beta   90.00
_cell.angle_gamma   90.00
#
_symmetry.space_group_name_H-M   'P 1'
#
loop_
_entity.id
_entity.type
_entity.pdbx_description
1 polymer ?
#
loop_
_entity_poly.entity_id
_entity_poly.type
_entity_poly.pdbx_seq_one_letter_code
_entity_poly.pdbx_strand_id
1 'polypeptide(L)'
;GVTFADDPHSVRPVTFSVAISLTPYEEQLWQFRRRMVLWFSILMLLLLATLAVLLRAVLAPVRRLEREIHEVEAGRKEVLGGGYPRELSGVARHLNALLIGQRKRLARYRDTLGNLAHSLKTPLAVMRSALSGTGESAQSAEAIGAEIDRISGIIEHQLKRAAASGGALLGQAPVAVAPIAADLRAALL
;
A
#
# COMPACT_ATOMS: atom_id res chain seq x y z
N GLY A 1 59.49 45.94 53.81
CA GLY A 1 59.78 45.51 55.19
C GLY A 1 58.94 46.35 56.11
N VAL A 2 58.13 45.73 56.97
CA VAL A 2 57.36 46.46 58.00
C VAL A 2 58.12 46.26 59.31
N THR A 3 58.78 47.31 59.79
CA THR A 3 59.47 47.29 61.09
C THR A 3 58.51 47.77 62.16
N PHE A 4 58.08 46.86 63.02
CA PHE A 4 57.30 47.17 64.21
C PHE A 4 58.30 47.42 65.35
N ALA A 5 58.31 48.63 65.88
CA ALA A 5 58.95 48.90 67.16
C ALA A 5 57.97 48.43 68.24
N ASP A 6 58.31 47.34 68.94
CA ASP A 6 57.49 46.84 70.05
C ASP A 6 58.39 46.48 71.24
N ASP A 7 57.81 46.67 72.42
CA ASP A 7 58.38 46.57 73.77
C ASP A 7 58.92 45.13 74.05
N PRO A 8 60.13 44.93 74.65
CA PRO A 8 60.80 43.63 74.68
C PRO A 8 60.12 42.52 75.52
N HIS A 9 59.03 42.82 76.22
CA HIS A 9 58.46 41.94 77.24
C HIS A 9 56.99 41.55 77.02
N SER A 10 56.36 41.88 75.89
CA SER A 10 54.98 41.46 75.61
C SER A 10 54.85 40.68 74.31
N VAL A 11 54.44 39.41 74.40
CA VAL A 11 54.16 38.56 73.24
C VAL A 11 52.69 38.73 72.86
N ARG A 12 52.41 39.39 71.74
CA ARG A 12 51.05 39.48 71.19
C ARG A 12 50.91 38.51 70.00
N PRO A 13 49.90 37.61 70.00
CA PRO A 13 49.67 36.74 68.86
C PRO A 13 49.17 37.57 67.67
N VAL A 14 49.95 37.58 66.59
CA VAL A 14 49.54 38.19 65.32
C VAL A 14 49.08 37.07 64.38
N THR A 15 47.83 37.14 63.94
CA THR A 15 47.27 36.18 62.98
C THR A 15 47.35 36.76 61.57
N PHE A 16 48.16 36.15 60.72
CA PHE A 16 48.16 36.44 59.28
C PHE A 16 47.09 35.62 58.59
N SER A 17 46.15 36.28 57.92
CA SER A 17 45.18 35.63 57.04
C SER A 17 45.51 35.95 55.59
N VAL A 18 45.66 34.92 54.76
CA VAL A 18 45.92 35.03 53.32
C VAL A 18 44.67 34.58 52.58
N ALA A 19 44.05 35.48 51.82
CA ALA A 19 42.94 35.17 50.92
C ALA A 19 43.46 35.15 49.47
N ILE A 20 43.23 34.04 48.76
CA ILE A 20 43.55 33.90 47.33
C ILE A 20 42.24 33.96 46.54
N SER A 21 42.25 34.66 45.41
CA SER A 21 41.11 34.77 44.52
C SER A 21 40.77 33.41 43.86
N LEU A 22 39.49 33.01 43.88
CA LEU A 22 38.99 31.79 43.21
C LEU A 22 38.75 31.98 41.70
N THR A 23 38.84 33.21 41.20
CA THR A 23 38.59 33.55 39.78
C THR A 23 39.32 32.67 38.75
N PRO A 24 40.63 32.37 38.86
CA PRO A 24 41.30 31.49 37.89
C PRO A 24 40.82 30.03 37.94
N TYR A 25 40.24 29.58 39.05
CA TYR A 25 39.65 28.25 39.17
C TYR A 25 38.27 28.20 38.47
N GLU A 26 37.45 29.25 38.63
CA GLU A 26 36.14 29.36 37.97
C GLU A 26 36.27 29.43 36.44
N GLU A 27 37.25 30.16 35.91
CA GLU A 27 37.51 30.25 34.48
C GLU A 27 37.87 28.88 33.87
N GLN A 28 38.69 28.09 34.58
CA GLN A 28 39.04 26.74 34.16
C GLN A 28 37.81 25.82 34.15
N LEU A 29 36.95 25.91 35.17
CA LEU A 29 35.68 25.18 35.21
C LEU A 29 34.77 25.55 34.03
N TRP A 30 34.70 26.83 33.67
CA TRP A 30 33.85 27.29 32.57
C TRP A 30 34.34 26.78 31.22
N GLN A 31 35.65 26.78 31.00
CA GLN A 31 36.26 26.20 29.79
C GLN A 31 36.07 24.68 29.72
N PHE A 32 36.15 23.98 30.86
CA PHE A 32 35.87 22.56 30.94
C PHE A 32 34.40 22.27 30.61
N ARG A 33 33.46 22.98 31.26
CA ARG A 33 32.01 22.83 31.02
C ARG A 33 31.65 23.12 29.57
N ARG A 34 32.21 24.17 28.96
CA ARG A 34 31.97 24.49 27.55
C ARG A 34 32.44 23.37 26.62
N ARG A 35 33.63 22.82 26.86
CA ARG A 35 34.15 21.69 26.07
C ARG A 35 33.26 20.46 26.23
N MET A 36 32.85 20.15 27.45
CA MET A 36 31.97 19.03 27.76
C MET A 36 30.62 19.16 27.04
N VAL A 37 29.96 20.32 27.15
CA VAL A 37 28.71 20.60 26.44
C VAL A 37 28.89 20.48 24.92
N LEU A 38 29.96 21.04 24.36
CA LEU A 38 30.24 20.98 22.93
C LEU A 38 30.37 19.53 22.44
N TRP A 39 31.14 18.69 23.15
CA TRP A 39 31.27 17.27 22.81
C TRP A 39 29.96 16.51 22.95
N PHE A 40 29.19 16.75 24.01
CA PHE A 40 27.86 16.13 24.15
C PHE A 40 26.89 16.57 23.07
N SER A 41 26.91 17.85 22.66
CA SER A 41 26.09 18.34 21.56
C SER A 41 26.46 17.65 20.24
N ILE A 42 27.76 17.50 19.95
CA ILE A 42 28.23 16.76 18.76
C ILE A 42 27.75 15.32 18.81
N LEU A 43 27.93 14.64 19.95
CA LEU A 43 27.50 13.26 20.11
C LEU A 43 25.98 13.11 19.95
N MET A 44 25.20 14.02 20.53
CA MET A 44 23.75 14.04 20.40
C MET A 44 23.32 14.22 18.94
N LEU A 45 23.92 15.16 18.22
CA LEU A 45 23.62 15.39 16.80
C LEU A 45 23.97 14.17 15.95
N LEU A 46 25.11 13.54 16.21
CA LEU A 46 25.52 12.31 15.52
C LEU A 46 24.51 11.18 15.76
N LEU A 47 24.05 11.02 17.00
CA LEU A 47 23.07 10.00 17.38
C LEU A 47 21.72 10.26 16.70
N LEU A 48 21.24 11.51 16.70
CA LEU A 48 20.00 11.91 16.03
C LEU A 48 20.08 11.70 14.51
N ALA A 49 21.19 12.07 13.89
CA ALA A 49 21.41 11.86 12.47
C ALA A 49 21.40 10.36 12.12
N THR A 50 22.08 9.55 12.92
CA THR A 50 22.11 8.09 12.75
C THR A 50 20.72 7.48 12.91
N LEU A 51 19.96 7.90 13.94
CA LEU A 51 18.60 7.44 14.16
C LEU A 51 17.66 7.83 13.01
N ALA A 52 17.79 9.06 12.48
CA ALA A 52 17.01 9.51 11.34
C ALA A 52 17.30 8.70 10.07
N VAL A 53 18.57 8.38 9.80
CA VAL A 53 18.97 7.52 8.68
C VAL A 53 18.43 6.11 8.87
N LEU A 54 18.56 5.54 10.07
CA LEU A 54 18.06 4.21 10.40
C LEU A 54 16.54 4.12 10.18
N LEU A 55 15.78 5.09 10.70
CA LEU A 55 14.33 5.12 10.55
C LEU A 55 13.90 5.22 9.08
N ARG A 56 14.59 6.05 8.30
CA ARG A 56 14.34 6.16 6.85
C ARG A 56 14.64 4.85 6.12
N ALA A 57 15.74 4.18 6.47
CA ALA A 57 16.13 2.91 5.85
C ALA A 57 15.13 1.78 6.20
N VAL A 58 14.67 1.71 7.45
CA VAL A 58 13.73 0.69 7.93
C VAL A 58 12.33 0.86 7.33
N LEU A 59 11.84 2.11 7.17
CA LEU A 59 10.51 2.38 6.63
C LEU A 59 10.48 2.43 5.08
N ALA A 60 11.62 2.62 4.41
CA ALA A 60 11.67 2.70 2.95
C ALA A 60 11.07 1.47 2.24
N PRO A 61 11.34 0.21 2.65
CA PRO A 61 10.72 -0.98 2.07
C PRO A 61 9.19 -1.03 2.24
N VAL A 62 8.66 -0.55 3.37
CA VAL A 62 7.21 -0.52 3.63
C VAL A 62 6.53 0.47 2.68
N ARG A 63 7.08 1.69 2.56
CA ARG A 63 6.57 2.71 1.62
C ARG A 63 6.70 2.27 0.15
N ARG A 64 7.68 1.41 -0.16
CA ARG A 64 7.79 0.79 -1.48
C ARG A 64 6.68 -0.24 -1.69
N LEU A 65 6.44 -1.11 -0.71
CA LEU A 65 5.38 -2.12 -0.78
C LEU A 65 4.01 -1.47 -0.97
N GLU A 66 3.69 -0.43 -0.20
CA GLU A 66 2.44 0.34 -0.31
C GLU A 66 2.25 0.93 -1.73
N ARG A 67 3.30 1.54 -2.29
CA ARG A 67 3.27 2.07 -3.66
C ARG A 67 3.05 0.97 -4.69
N GLU A 68 3.73 -0.17 -4.54
CA GLU A 68 3.55 -1.31 -5.44
C GLU A 68 2.14 -1.90 -5.32
N ILE A 69 1.54 -1.94 -4.14
CA ILE A 69 0.14 -2.35 -3.94
C ILE A 69 -0.80 -1.42 -4.71
N HIS A 70 -0.65 -0.10 -4.58
CA HIS A 70 -1.48 0.85 -5.33
C HIS A 70 -1.28 0.77 -6.85
N GLU A 71 -0.07 0.45 -7.32
CA GLU A 71 0.18 0.19 -8.74
C GLU A 71 -0.50 -1.09 -9.21
N VAL A 72 -0.52 -2.13 -8.36
CA VAL A 72 -1.27 -3.35 -8.62
C VAL A 72 -2.77 -3.09 -8.61
N GLU A 73 -3.32 -2.33 -7.65
CA GLU A 73 -4.74 -1.98 -7.63
C GLU A 73 -5.17 -1.18 -8.87
N ALA A 74 -4.32 -0.24 -9.31
CA ALA A 74 -4.56 0.56 -10.50
C ALA A 74 -4.26 -0.18 -11.82
N GLY A 75 -3.81 -1.43 -11.75
CA GLY A 75 -3.54 -2.29 -12.92
C GLY A 75 -2.33 -1.89 -13.75
N ARG A 76 -1.44 -1.07 -13.18
CA ARG A 76 -0.14 -0.74 -13.76
C ARG A 76 0.87 -1.85 -13.54
N LYS A 77 0.69 -2.64 -12.49
CA LYS A 77 1.50 -3.83 -12.20
C LYS A 77 0.61 -5.05 -11.98
N GLU A 78 1.16 -6.20 -12.33
CA GLU A 78 0.44 -7.45 -12.16
C GLU A 78 0.73 -8.17 -10.84
N VAL A 79 1.94 -7.99 -10.32
CA VAL A 79 2.43 -8.61 -9.10
C VAL A 79 3.34 -7.64 -8.36
N LEU A 80 3.48 -7.84 -7.06
CA LEU A 80 4.45 -7.15 -6.23
C LEU A 80 5.86 -7.66 -6.55
N GLY A 81 6.83 -6.76 -6.48
CA GLY A 81 8.23 -7.01 -6.80
C GLY A 81 8.97 -7.84 -5.76
N GLY A 82 10.30 -7.84 -5.88
CA GLY A 82 11.21 -8.53 -4.97
C GLY A 82 12.22 -7.60 -4.27
N GLY A 83 13.11 -8.21 -3.49
CA GLY A 83 14.15 -7.48 -2.74
C GLY A 83 13.66 -6.90 -1.41
N TYR A 84 12.57 -7.46 -0.86
CA TYR A 84 12.07 -7.08 0.46
C TYR A 84 12.87 -7.76 1.58
N PRO A 85 12.99 -7.12 2.76
CA PRO A 85 13.43 -7.78 3.98
C PRO A 85 12.62 -9.05 4.26
N ARG A 86 13.17 -9.99 5.05
CA ARG A 86 12.60 -11.32 5.24
C ARG A 86 11.14 -11.26 5.73
N GLU A 87 10.84 -10.32 6.61
CA GLU A 87 9.53 -10.04 7.20
C GLU A 87 8.50 -9.64 6.14
N LEU A 88 8.89 -8.74 5.23
CA LEU A 88 8.02 -8.22 4.16
C LEU A 88 7.95 -9.17 2.96
N SER A 89 9.00 -9.96 2.73
CA SER A 89 9.05 -10.92 1.62
C SER A 89 7.96 -11.99 1.71
N GLY A 90 7.64 -12.45 2.92
CA GLY A 90 6.56 -13.40 3.14
C GLY A 90 5.18 -12.80 2.84
N VAL A 91 4.96 -11.55 3.29
CA VAL A 91 3.72 -10.81 3.01
C VAL A 91 3.53 -10.58 1.52
N ALA A 92 4.56 -10.10 0.81
CA ALA A 92 4.52 -9.88 -0.63
C ALA A 92 4.21 -11.17 -1.39
N ARG A 93 4.80 -12.30 -0.97
CA ARG A 93 4.57 -13.62 -1.58
C ARG A 93 3.13 -14.10 -1.38
N HIS A 94 2.59 -13.98 -0.17
CA HIS A 94 1.20 -14.35 0.10
C HIS A 94 0.22 -13.47 -0.68
N LEU A 95 0.48 -12.16 -0.77
CA LEU A 95 -0.37 -11.25 -1.54
C LEU A 95 -0.33 -11.59 -3.04
N ASN A 96 0.86 -11.87 -3.58
CA ASN A 96 1.00 -12.36 -4.96
C ASN A 96 0.22 -13.67 -5.19
N ALA A 97 0.29 -14.63 -4.25
CA ALA A 97 -0.47 -15.86 -4.35
C ALA A 97 -1.99 -15.62 -4.35
N LEU A 98 -2.47 -14.69 -3.51
CA LEU A 98 -3.88 -14.26 -3.50
C LEU A 98 -4.29 -13.62 -4.82
N LEU A 99 -3.49 -12.70 -5.35
CA LEU A 99 -3.73 -12.03 -6.64
C LEU A 99 -3.82 -13.05 -7.79
N ILE A 100 -2.86 -13.96 -7.88
CA ILE A 100 -2.85 -15.03 -8.89
C ILE A 100 -4.06 -15.95 -8.70
N GLY A 101 -4.40 -16.31 -7.47
CA GLY A 101 -5.56 -17.14 -7.13
C GLY A 101 -6.89 -16.50 -7.54
N GLN A 102 -7.05 -15.21 -7.29
CA GLN A 102 -8.23 -14.43 -7.71
C GLN A 102 -8.36 -14.43 -9.23
N ARG A 103 -7.28 -14.13 -9.96
CA ARG A 103 -7.24 -14.14 -11.43
C ARG A 103 -7.61 -15.50 -12.00
N LYS A 104 -7.04 -16.58 -11.45
CA LYS A 104 -7.34 -17.96 -11.89
C LYS A 104 -8.80 -18.34 -11.61
N ARG A 105 -9.35 -17.91 -10.48
CA ARG A 105 -10.77 -18.14 -10.16
C ARG A 105 -11.69 -17.40 -11.11
N LEU A 106 -11.35 -16.16 -11.47
CA LEU A 106 -12.12 -15.38 -12.42
C LEU A 106 -12.07 -15.97 -13.84
N ALA A 107 -10.89 -16.41 -14.29
CA ALA A 107 -10.74 -17.09 -15.58
C ALA A 107 -11.67 -18.32 -15.65
N ARG A 108 -11.61 -19.20 -14.64
CA ARG A 108 -12.52 -20.35 -14.56
C ARG A 108 -13.99 -19.96 -14.49
N TYR A 109 -14.33 -18.91 -13.76
CA TYR A 109 -15.72 -18.44 -13.68
C TYR A 109 -16.25 -18.03 -15.06
N ARG A 110 -15.42 -17.31 -15.85
CA ARG A 110 -15.76 -16.95 -17.24
C ARG A 110 -15.91 -18.15 -18.15
N ASP A 111 -14.98 -19.11 -18.08
CA ASP A 111 -15.05 -20.34 -18.88
C ASP A 111 -16.32 -21.14 -18.54
N THR A 112 -16.63 -21.29 -17.25
CA THR A 112 -17.85 -21.98 -16.81
C THR A 112 -19.12 -21.27 -17.26
N LEU A 113 -19.17 -19.93 -17.21
CA LEU A 113 -20.31 -19.16 -17.74
C LEU A 113 -20.48 -19.36 -19.25
N GLY A 114 -19.39 -19.41 -20.01
CA GLY A 114 -19.42 -19.68 -21.45
C GLY A 114 -19.97 -21.09 -21.75
N ASN A 115 -19.48 -22.08 -21.01
CA ASN A 115 -19.96 -23.46 -21.13
C ASN A 115 -21.45 -23.56 -20.76
N LEU A 116 -21.88 -22.85 -19.72
CA LEU A 116 -23.28 -22.84 -19.28
C LEU A 116 -24.20 -22.19 -20.34
N ALA A 117 -23.74 -21.12 -20.99
CA ALA A 117 -24.47 -20.49 -22.09
C ALA A 117 -24.72 -21.48 -23.23
N HIS A 118 -23.68 -22.24 -23.61
CA HIS A 118 -23.76 -23.22 -24.67
C HIS A 118 -24.68 -24.41 -24.29
N SER A 119 -24.56 -24.91 -23.06
CA SER A 119 -25.37 -26.02 -22.57
C SER A 119 -26.85 -25.68 -22.41
N LEU A 120 -27.20 -24.40 -22.21
CA LEU A 120 -28.60 -23.95 -22.13
C LEU A 120 -29.20 -23.65 -23.50
N LYS A 121 -28.42 -23.10 -24.44
CA LYS A 121 -28.90 -22.79 -25.80
C LYS A 121 -29.35 -24.04 -26.57
N THR A 122 -28.65 -25.15 -26.37
CA THR A 122 -28.92 -26.42 -27.07
C THR A 122 -30.30 -27.03 -26.72
N PRO A 123 -30.66 -27.28 -25.44
CA PRO A 123 -31.99 -27.78 -25.10
C PRO A 123 -33.11 -26.79 -25.40
N LEU A 124 -32.88 -25.47 -25.29
CA LEU A 124 -33.87 -24.45 -25.67
C LEU A 124 -34.18 -24.51 -27.18
N ALA A 125 -33.16 -24.70 -28.02
CA ALA A 125 -33.36 -24.91 -29.46
C ALA A 125 -34.13 -26.21 -29.76
N VAL A 126 -33.88 -27.28 -29.00
CA VAL A 126 -34.62 -28.55 -29.13
C VAL A 126 -36.08 -28.39 -28.73
N MET A 127 -36.38 -27.73 -27.61
CA MET A 127 -37.77 -27.45 -27.17
C MET A 127 -38.52 -26.64 -28.23
N ARG A 128 -37.86 -25.64 -28.83
CA ARG A 128 -38.41 -24.85 -29.94
C ARG A 128 -38.70 -25.70 -31.17
N SER A 129 -37.79 -26.60 -31.53
CA SER A 129 -37.97 -27.53 -32.66
C SER A 129 -39.09 -28.52 -32.41
N ALA A 130 -39.26 -29.00 -31.18
CA ALA A 130 -40.30 -29.96 -30.82
C ALA A 130 -41.71 -29.35 -30.92
N LEU A 131 -41.88 -28.09 -30.49
CA LEU A 131 -43.14 -27.35 -30.61
C LEU A 131 -43.59 -27.13 -32.06
N SER A 132 -42.64 -27.05 -32.98
CA SER A 132 -42.93 -26.90 -34.41
C SER A 132 -43.37 -28.22 -35.07
N GLY A 133 -43.15 -29.37 -34.41
CA GLY A 133 -43.44 -30.72 -34.92
C GLY A 133 -44.67 -31.39 -34.29
N THR A 134 -45.17 -30.89 -33.17
CA THR A 134 -46.39 -31.38 -32.51
C THR A 134 -47.62 -30.69 -33.10
N GLY A 135 -48.57 -31.46 -33.64
CA GLY A 135 -49.84 -30.97 -34.20
C GLY A 135 -50.83 -30.38 -33.18
N GLU A 136 -50.34 -29.68 -32.16
CA GLU A 136 -51.15 -28.89 -31.22
C GLU A 136 -51.79 -27.68 -31.94
N SER A 137 -52.81 -27.07 -31.30
CA SER A 137 -53.41 -25.85 -31.86
C SER A 137 -52.33 -24.78 -32.05
N ALA A 138 -52.30 -24.14 -33.23
CA ALA A 138 -51.28 -23.16 -33.58
C ALA A 138 -51.10 -22.07 -32.49
N GLN A 139 -52.19 -21.71 -31.82
CA GLN A 139 -52.22 -20.71 -30.75
C GLN A 139 -51.50 -21.16 -29.47
N SER A 140 -51.56 -22.45 -29.10
CA SER A 140 -50.84 -23.01 -27.94
C SER A 140 -49.34 -23.15 -28.22
N ALA A 141 -48.97 -23.62 -29.41
CA ALA A 141 -47.56 -23.76 -29.81
C ALA A 141 -46.85 -22.39 -29.89
N GLU A 142 -47.55 -21.36 -30.38
CA GLU A 142 -47.04 -19.99 -30.48
C GLU A 142 -46.86 -19.34 -29.09
N ALA A 143 -47.81 -19.55 -28.17
CA ALA A 143 -47.70 -19.06 -26.79
C ALA A 143 -46.53 -19.69 -26.01
N ILE A 144 -46.31 -21.00 -26.16
CA ILE A 144 -45.18 -21.70 -25.51
C ILE A 144 -43.85 -21.30 -26.15
N GLY A 145 -43.81 -21.15 -27.48
CA GLY A 145 -42.63 -20.65 -28.19
C GLY A 145 -42.19 -19.26 -27.73
N ALA A 146 -43.14 -18.34 -27.56
CA ALA A 146 -42.88 -17.00 -27.04
C ALA A 146 -42.28 -17.01 -25.62
N GLU A 147 -42.72 -17.93 -24.75
CA GLU A 147 -42.16 -18.04 -23.39
C GLU A 147 -40.75 -18.64 -23.39
N ILE A 148 -40.46 -19.59 -24.28
CA ILE A 148 -39.09 -20.11 -24.49
C ILE A 148 -38.14 -19.02 -24.98
N ASP A 149 -38.59 -18.18 -25.92
CA ASP A 149 -37.80 -17.04 -26.41
C ASP A 149 -37.53 -16.02 -25.29
N ARG A 150 -38.53 -15.77 -24.44
CA ARG A 150 -38.39 -14.90 -23.25
C ARG A 150 -37.36 -15.45 -22.27
N ILE A 151 -37.43 -16.73 -21.92
CA ILE A 151 -36.48 -17.40 -21.03
C ILE A 151 -35.07 -17.38 -21.63
N SER A 152 -34.95 -17.68 -22.94
CA SER A 152 -33.67 -17.63 -23.66
C SER A 152 -33.02 -16.25 -23.58
N GLY A 153 -33.79 -15.19 -23.83
CA GLY A 153 -33.32 -13.80 -23.76
C GLY A 153 -32.89 -13.39 -22.35
N ILE A 154 -33.63 -13.79 -21.31
CA ILE A 154 -33.27 -13.53 -19.91
C ILE A 154 -31.95 -14.23 -19.55
N ILE A 155 -31.82 -15.51 -19.88
CA ILE A 155 -30.60 -16.29 -19.61
C ILE A 155 -29.40 -15.68 -20.32
N GLU A 156 -29.53 -15.34 -21.60
CA GLU A 156 -28.44 -14.75 -22.37
C GLU A 156 -28.03 -13.39 -21.81
N HIS A 157 -28.99 -12.56 -21.40
CA HIS A 157 -28.72 -11.28 -20.76
C HIS A 157 -27.99 -11.47 -19.42
N GLN A 158 -28.44 -12.38 -18.56
CA GLN A 158 -27.80 -12.61 -17.26
C GLN A 158 -26.39 -13.20 -17.39
N LEU A 159 -26.17 -14.09 -18.36
CA LEU A 159 -24.84 -14.64 -18.64
C LEU A 159 -23.88 -13.59 -19.19
N LYS A 160 -24.33 -12.75 -20.14
CA LYS A 160 -23.55 -11.61 -20.64
C LYS A 160 -23.23 -10.63 -19.52
N ARG A 161 -24.22 -10.31 -18.68
CA ARG A 161 -24.04 -9.42 -17.54
C ARG A 161 -23.05 -10.00 -16.54
N ALA A 162 -23.17 -11.26 -16.14
CA ALA A 162 -22.27 -11.93 -15.21
C ALA A 162 -20.84 -12.06 -15.76
N ALA A 163 -20.67 -12.33 -17.06
CA ALA A 163 -19.37 -12.38 -17.72
C ALA A 163 -18.69 -10.99 -17.77
N ALA A 164 -19.48 -9.93 -17.89
CA ALA A 164 -19.02 -8.54 -17.89
C ALA A 164 -18.77 -7.99 -16.48
N SER A 165 -19.65 -8.27 -15.52
CA SER A 165 -19.59 -7.77 -14.13
C SER A 165 -18.70 -8.60 -13.21
N GLY A 166 -18.25 -9.79 -13.65
CA GLY A 166 -17.38 -10.68 -12.88
C GLY A 166 -16.01 -10.11 -12.51
N GLY A 167 -15.63 -8.92 -12.96
CA GLY A 167 -14.36 -8.31 -12.57
C GLY A 167 -14.33 -6.80 -12.68
N ALA A 168 -14.85 -6.09 -11.67
CA ALA A 168 -14.16 -4.88 -11.23
C ALA A 168 -12.81 -5.36 -10.66
N LEU A 169 -11.83 -5.51 -11.54
CA LEU A 169 -10.54 -6.12 -11.22
C LEU A 169 -9.74 -5.19 -10.32
N LEU A 170 -9.31 -5.69 -9.17
CA LEU A 170 -8.07 -5.20 -8.56
C LEU A 170 -6.98 -5.43 -9.61
N GLY A 171 -6.52 -4.35 -10.22
CA GLY A 171 -5.44 -4.39 -11.19
C GLY A 171 -5.79 -4.56 -12.65
N GLN A 172 -6.95 -4.06 -13.08
CA GLN A 172 -7.11 -3.67 -14.48
C GLN A 172 -6.78 -2.20 -14.68
N ALA A 173 -5.90 -1.93 -15.64
CA ALA A 173 -5.62 -0.58 -16.07
C ALA A 173 -6.93 0.07 -16.56
N PRO A 174 -7.29 1.27 -16.08
CA PRO A 174 -8.44 1.99 -16.61
C PRO A 174 -8.26 2.18 -18.12
N VAL A 175 -9.23 1.70 -18.88
CA VAL A 175 -9.24 1.86 -20.34
C VAL A 175 -9.64 3.30 -20.65
N ALA A 176 -8.82 4.01 -21.42
CA ALA A 176 -9.17 5.34 -21.90
C ALA A 176 -10.38 5.23 -22.85
N VAL A 177 -11.55 5.63 -22.37
CA VAL A 177 -12.81 5.60 -23.14
C VAL A 177 -12.88 6.67 -24.22
N ALA A 178 -12.08 7.74 -24.10
CA ALA A 178 -12.05 8.84 -25.06
C ALA A 178 -11.71 8.42 -26.51
N PRO A 179 -10.64 7.66 -26.79
CA PRO A 179 -10.37 7.18 -28.15
C PRO A 179 -11.46 6.25 -28.68
N ILE A 180 -12.00 5.35 -27.84
CA ILE A 180 -13.07 4.41 -28.22
C ILE A 180 -14.37 5.16 -28.58
N ALA A 181 -14.69 6.22 -27.84
CA ALA A 181 -15.83 7.08 -28.13
C ALA A 181 -15.64 7.88 -29.44
N ALA A 182 -14.40 8.27 -29.76
CA ALA A 182 -14.06 8.94 -31.01
C ALA A 182 -14.23 7.99 -32.22
N ASP A 183 -13.75 6.75 -32.10
CA ASP A 183 -13.89 5.74 -33.15
C ASP A 183 -15.36 5.36 -33.40
N LEU A 184 -16.17 5.21 -32.33
CA LEU A 184 -17.61 4.97 -32.46
C LEU A 184 -18.34 6.14 -33.12
N ARG A 185 -17.95 7.38 -32.81
CA ARG A 185 -18.50 8.58 -33.47
C ARG A 185 -18.16 8.61 -34.95
N ALA A 186 -16.96 8.17 -35.33
CA ALA A 186 -16.52 8.11 -36.72
C ALA A 186 -17.17 6.97 -37.51
N ALA A 187 -17.63 5.91 -36.85
CA ALA A 187 -18.30 4.77 -37.49
C ALA A 187 -19.83 4.93 -37.62
N LEU A 188 -20.44 5.85 -36.86
CA LEU A 188 -21.88 6.13 -36.87
C LEU A 188 -22.27 7.40 -37.65
N LEU A 189 -21.28 8.11 -38.20
CA LEU A 189 -21.44 9.24 -39.13
C LEU A 189 -20.92 8.84 -40.51
#